data_AF-A0A7C5YP65-F1
#
_entry.id   AF-A0A7C5YP65-F1
#
_cell.length_a   1.000
_cell.length_b   1.000
_cell.length_c   1.000
_cell.angle_alpha   90.00
_cell.angle_beta   90.00
_cell.angle_gamma   90.00
#
_symmetry.space_group_name_H-M   'P 1'
#
loop_
_entity.id
_entity.type
_entity.pdbx_description
1 polymer ?
#
loop_
_entity_poly.entity_id
_entity_poly.type
_entity_poly.pdbx_seq_one_letter_code
_entity_poly.pdbx_strand_id
1 'polypeptide(L)'
;YNNLADVCMRQGLLEKAEEWLEQARRVCQQGGCSLYLQGIISITEAQVRATQGRHEEARKLLEQCRQIAHAVPTLSQALAEGIEYLKSRMPQQAGVP
;
A
#
# COMPACT_ATOMS: atom_id res chain seq x y z
N TYR A 1 7.47 -5.54 -10.89
CA TYR A 1 7.80 -4.41 -9.99
C TYR A 1 7.10 -4.52 -8.64
N ASN A 2 5.76 -4.62 -8.57
CA ASN A 2 5.06 -4.75 -7.28
C ASN A 2 5.54 -5.93 -6.41
N ASN A 3 5.67 -7.12 -6.99
CA ASN A 3 6.14 -8.30 -6.23
C ASN A 3 7.58 -8.13 -5.72
N LEU A 4 8.44 -7.38 -6.43
CA LEU A 4 9.79 -7.08 -5.97
C LEU A 4 9.75 -6.12 -4.77
N ALA A 5 8.85 -5.13 -4.81
CA ALA A 5 8.63 -4.25 -3.67
C ALA A 5 8.15 -5.01 -2.43
N ASP A 6 7.20 -5.94 -2.56
CA ASP A 6 6.73 -6.78 -1.45
C ASP A 6 7.87 -7.62 -0.85
N VAL A 7 8.70 -8.25 -1.69
CA VAL A 7 9.87 -9.00 -1.23
C VAL A 7 10.87 -8.10 -0.49
N CYS A 8 11.19 -6.92 -1.05
CA CYS A 8 12.08 -5.96 -0.40
C CYS A 8 11.51 -5.49 0.95
N MET A 9 10.21 -5.19 1.03
CA MET A 9 9.54 -4.81 2.26
C MET A 9 9.67 -5.89 3.33
N ARG A 10 9.39 -7.15 2.99
CA ARG A 10 9.51 -8.29 3.92
C ARG A 10 10.94 -8.52 4.43
N GLN A 11 11.93 -8.13 3.63
CA GLN A 11 13.35 -8.16 4.01
C GLN A 11 13.80 -6.91 4.78
N GLY A 12 12.93 -5.94 5.03
CA GLY A 12 13.26 -4.68 5.68
C GLY A 12 14.02 -3.70 4.79
N LEU A 13 14.12 -3.96 3.49
CA LEU A 13 14.77 -3.09 2.49
C LEU A 13 13.76 -2.06 1.98
N LEU A 14 13.34 -1.16 2.86
CA LEU A 14 12.19 -0.28 2.63
C LEU A 14 12.46 0.76 1.52
N GLU A 15 13.68 1.31 1.44
CA GLU A 15 14.06 2.25 0.38
C GLU A 15 14.00 1.59 -1.00
N LYS A 16 14.52 0.36 -1.12
CA LYS A 16 14.43 -0.42 -2.37
C LYS A 16 12.99 -0.77 -2.73
N ALA A 17 12.14 -1.03 -1.73
CA ALA A 17 10.72 -1.26 -1.97
C ALA A 17 10.05 -0.03 -2.59
N GLU A 18 10.39 1.17 -2.12
CA GLU A 18 9.91 2.43 -2.69
C GLU A 18 10.39 2.65 -4.13
N GLU A 19 11.66 2.39 -4.43
CA GLU A 19 12.19 2.45 -5.80
C GLU A 19 11.41 1.53 -6.75
N TRP A 20 11.14 0.29 -6.32
CA TRP A 20 10.37 -0.65 -7.13
C TRP A 20 8.90 -0.23 -7.30
N LEU A 21 8.30 0.37 -6.27
CA LEU A 21 6.94 0.92 -6.37
C LEU A 21 6.87 2.12 -7.32
N GLU A 22 7.89 2.99 -7.31
CA GLU A 22 7.97 4.10 -8.24
C GLU A 22 8.02 3.59 -9.70
N GLN A 23 8.85 2.58 -9.99
CA GLN A 23 8.88 1.95 -11.30
C GLN A 23 7.54 1.28 -11.65
N ALA A 24 6.91 0.60 -10.68
CA ALA A 24 5.59 0.00 -10.87
C ALA A 24 4.56 1.04 -11.31
N ARG A 25 4.47 2.17 -10.60
CA ARG A 25 3.57 3.28 -10.93
C ARG A 25 3.88 3.89 -12.29
N ARG A 26 5.15 4.14 -12.60
CA ARG A 26 5.56 4.73 -13.88
C ARG A 26 5.10 3.88 -15.05
N VAL A 27 5.33 2.56 -14.98
CA VAL A 27 4.88 1.62 -16.00
C VAL A 27 3.36 1.56 -16.05
N CYS A 28 2.70 1.57 -14.90
CA CYS A 28 1.24 1.60 -14.79
C CYS A 28 0.63 2.81 -15.53
N GLN A 29 1.20 4.00 -15.31
CA GLN A 29 0.76 5.27 -15.90
C GLN A 29 1.04 5.34 -17.40
N GLN A 30 2.18 4.83 -17.85
CA GLN A 30 2.58 4.86 -19.26
C GLN A 30 1.87 3.79 -20.10
N GLY A 31 1.69 2.59 -19.55
CA GLY A 31 1.18 1.43 -20.26
C GLY A 31 -0.32 1.17 -20.09
N GLY A 32 -1.02 1.93 -19.25
CA GLY A 32 -2.45 1.73 -19.00
C GLY A 32 -2.73 0.41 -18.28
N CYS A 33 -2.31 0.31 -17.03
CA CYS A 33 -2.63 -0.84 -16.18
C CYS A 33 -4.09 -0.86 -15.70
N SER A 34 -4.60 -2.04 -15.37
CA SER A 34 -5.94 -2.19 -14.81
C SER A 34 -6.09 -1.46 -13.48
N LEU A 35 -7.31 -0.99 -13.19
CA LEU A 35 -7.66 -0.40 -11.89
C LEU A 35 -7.33 -1.34 -10.72
N TYR A 36 -7.48 -2.65 -10.92
CA TYR A 36 -7.06 -3.65 -9.93
C TYR A 36 -5.56 -3.52 -9.62
N LEU A 37 -4.70 -3.49 -10.63
CA LEU A 37 -3.25 -3.40 -10.43
C LEU A 37 -2.85 -2.05 -9.81
N GLN A 38 -3.52 -0.96 -10.18
CA GLN A 38 -3.33 0.35 -9.54
C GLN A 38 -3.63 0.28 -8.05
N GLY A 39 -4.75 -0.35 -7.67
CA GLY A 39 -5.12 -0.56 -6.27
C GLY A 39 -4.10 -1.40 -5.50
N ILE A 40 -3.62 -2.51 -6.09
CA ILE A 40 -2.61 -3.36 -5.46
C ILE A 40 -1.30 -2.58 -5.22
N ILE A 41 -0.85 -1.78 -6.19
CA ILE A 41 0.34 -0.92 -6.02
C ILE A 41 0.14 0.08 -4.87
N SER A 42 -1.03 0.73 -4.80
CA SER A 42 -1.36 1.66 -3.71
C SER A 42 -1.38 0.97 -2.33
N ILE A 43 -1.88 -0.26 -2.24
CA ILE A 43 -1.88 -1.04 -0.99
C ILE A 43 -0.46 -1.39 -0.58
N THR A 44 0.37 -1.90 -1.49
CA THR A 44 1.77 -2.24 -1.18
C THR A 44 2.56 -0.98 -0.79
N GLU A 45 2.33 0.16 -1.45
CA GLU A 45 2.94 1.43 -1.06
C GLU A 45 2.51 1.87 0.34
N ALA A 46 1.21 1.74 0.67
CA ALA A 46 0.73 2.04 2.01
C ALA A 46 1.38 1.16 3.08
N GLN A 47 1.58 -0.14 2.81
CA GLN A 47 2.25 -1.06 3.73
C GLN A 47 3.72 -0.68 3.95
N VAL A 48 4.45 -0.32 2.89
CA VAL A 48 5.83 0.16 2.99
C VAL A 48 5.90 1.43 3.84
N ARG A 49 5.05 2.42 3.55
CA ARG A 49 4.97 3.70 4.28
C ARG A 49 4.63 3.48 5.75
N ALA A 50 3.69 2.60 6.04
CA ALA A 50 3.32 2.23 7.41
C ALA A 50 4.49 1.58 8.16
N THR A 51 5.25 0.71 7.50
CA THR A 51 6.43 0.06 8.09
C THR A 51 7.54 1.08 8.40
N GLN A 52 7.63 2.16 7.62
CA GLN A 52 8.54 3.29 7.87
C GLN A 52 7.98 4.31 8.88
N GLY A 53 6.84 4.04 9.54
CA GLY A 53 6.22 4.95 10.51
C GLY A 53 5.43 6.11 9.89
N ARG A 54 5.32 6.16 8.57
CA ARG A 54 4.61 7.21 7.82
C ARG A 54 3.11 6.87 7.69
N HIS A 55 2.45 6.75 8.83
CA HIS A 55 1.07 6.27 8.94
C HIS A 55 0.06 7.17 8.23
N GLU A 56 0.26 8.49 8.24
CA GLU A 56 -0.64 9.44 7.57
C GLU A 56 -0.58 9.30 6.04
N GLU A 57 0.60 9.08 5.47
CA GLU A 57 0.75 8.80 4.04
C GLU A 57 0.10 7.46 3.67
N ALA A 58 0.35 6.42 4.48
CA ALA A 58 -0.27 5.11 4.29
C ALA A 58 -1.81 5.19 4.32
N ARG A 59 -2.38 5.94 5.27
CA ARG A 59 -3.83 6.14 5.39
C ARG A 59 -4.41 6.80 4.14
N LYS A 60 -3.77 7.86 3.62
CA LYS A 60 -4.22 8.55 2.40
C LYS A 60 -4.22 7.62 1.19
N LEU A 61 -3.20 6.78 1.06
CA LEU A 61 -3.12 5.80 -0.03
C LEU A 61 -4.24 4.76 0.04
N LEU A 62 -4.53 4.23 1.23
CA LEU A 62 -5.64 3.29 1.41
C LEU A 62 -7.00 3.95 1.17
N GLU A 63 -7.16 5.22 1.53
CA GLU A 63 -8.40 5.96 1.26
C GLU A 63 -8.61 6.22 -0.24
N GLN A 64 -7.55 6.53 -0.98
CA GLN A 64 -7.60 6.60 -2.45
C GLN A 64 -7.91 5.22 -3.05
N CYS A 65 -7.26 4.17 -2.57
CA CYS A 65 -7.51 2.80 -3.00
C CYS A 65 -8.94 2.34 -2.71
N ARG A 66 -9.57 2.85 -1.65
CA ARG A 66 -10.98 2.60 -1.34
C ARG A 66 -11.89 3.08 -2.47
N GLN A 67 -11.62 4.22 -3.09
CA GLN A 67 -12.40 4.70 -4.24
C GLN A 67 -12.31 3.73 -5.42
N ILE A 68 -11.12 3.16 -5.65
CA ILE A 68 -10.90 2.14 -6.69
C ILE A 68 -11.66 0.84 -6.35
N ALA A 69 -11.65 0.41 -5.09
CA ALA A 69 -12.33 -0.81 -4.65
C ALA A 69 -13.85 -0.77 -4.84
N HIS A 70 -14.48 0.41 -4.85
CA HIS A 70 -15.90 0.55 -5.22
C HIS A 70 -16.17 0.14 -6.67
N ALA A 71 -15.24 0.42 -7.58
CA ALA A 71 -15.33 0.04 -8.99
C ALA A 71 -14.77 -1.37 -9.26
N VAL A 72 -13.95 -1.91 -8.36
CA VAL A 72 -13.27 -3.20 -8.51
C VAL A 72 -13.52 -4.06 -7.27
N PRO A 73 -14.63 -4.81 -7.20
CA PRO A 73 -15.01 -5.58 -6.02
C PRO A 73 -13.94 -6.59 -5.58
N THR A 74 -13.19 -7.16 -6.52
CA THR A 74 -12.09 -8.11 -6.25
C THR A 74 -10.91 -7.50 -5.50
N LEU A 75 -10.82 -6.16 -5.43
CA LEU A 75 -9.80 -5.44 -4.65
C LEU A 75 -10.17 -5.31 -3.17
N SER A 76 -11.45 -5.47 -2.81
CA SER A 76 -11.97 -5.19 -1.46
C SER A 76 -11.27 -5.99 -0.37
N GLN A 77 -10.98 -7.27 -0.61
CA GLN A 77 -10.28 -8.11 0.36
C GLN A 77 -8.84 -7.61 0.59
N ALA A 78 -8.09 -7.37 -0.48
CA ALA A 78 -6.72 -6.87 -0.37
C ALA A 78 -6.66 -5.51 0.32
N LEU A 79 -7.65 -4.64 0.07
CA LEU A 79 -7.76 -3.36 0.76
C LEU A 79 -8.02 -3.54 2.26
N ALA A 80 -8.91 -4.46 2.65
CA ALA A 80 -9.18 -4.76 4.06
C ALA A 80 -7.91 -5.25 4.77
N GLU A 81 -7.15 -6.16 4.15
CA GLU A 81 -5.87 -6.63 4.67
C GLU A 81 -4.84 -5.49 4.80
N GLY A 82 -4.79 -4.57 3.83
CA GLY A 82 -3.94 -3.38 3.89
C GLY A 82 -4.32 -2.44 5.04
N ILE A 83 -5.61 -2.26 5.33
CA ILE A 83 -6.11 -1.46 6.45
C ILE A 83 -5.74 -2.11 7.79
N GLU A 84 -5.93 -3.41 7.93
CA GLU A 84 -5.54 -4.14 9.14
C GLU A 84 -4.03 -4.10 9.35
N TYR A 85 -3.24 -4.22 8.28
CA TYR A 85 -1.79 -4.05 8.35
C TYR A 85 -1.41 -2.67 8.89
N LEU A 86 -2.00 -1.60 8.36
CA LEU A 86 -1.75 -0.24 8.86
C LEU A 86 -2.08 -0.13 10.35
N LYS A 87 -3.24 -0.62 10.79
CA LYS A 87 -3.64 -0.61 12.20
C LYS A 87 -2.61 -1.32 13.09
N SER A 88 -2.08 -2.46 12.64
CA SER A 88 -1.06 -3.21 13.39
C SER A 88 0.28 -2.48 13.53
N ARG A 89 0.56 -1.50 12.65
CA ARG A 89 1.79 -0.70 12.67
C ARG A 89 1.64 0.62 13.42
N MET A 90 0.42 1.10 13.62
CA MET A 90 0.18 2.29 14.43
C MET A 90 0.49 1.99 15.90
N PRO A 91 1.09 2.94 16.64
CA PRO A 91 1.22 2.79 18.08
C PRO A 91 -0.20 2.65 18.67
N GLN A 92 -0.43 1.62 19.50
CA GLN A 92 -1.64 1.56 20.30
C GLN A 92 -1.70 2.87 21.06
N GLN A 93 -2.77 3.66 20.87
CA GLN A 93 -3.06 4.73 21.80
C GLN A 93 -3.26 4.04 23.14
N ALA A 94 -2.21 4.06 23.96
CA ALA A 94 -2.32 3.65 25.35
C ALA A 94 -3.51 4.42 25.92
N GLY A 95 -4.52 3.68 26.36
CA GLY A 95 -5.69 4.26 27.00
C GLY A 95 -5.19 5.29 28.01
N VAL A 96 -5.58 6.54 27.81
CA VAL A 96 -5.42 7.56 28.83
C VAL A 96 -6.23 7.06 30.03
N PRO A 97 -5.60 6.89 31.22
CA PRO A 97 -6.28 6.36 32.40
C PRO A 97 -7.47 7.21 32.84
#